data_AF-A0A972XHN2-F1
#
_entry.id   AF-A0A972XHN2-F1
#
_cell.length_a   1.000
_cell.length_b   1.000
_cell.length_c   1.000
_cell.angle_alpha   90.00
_cell.angle_beta   90.00
_cell.angle_gamma   90.00
#
_symmetry.space_group_name_H-M   'P 1'
#
loop_
_entity.id
_entity.type
_entity.pdbx_description
1 polymer ?
#
loop_
_entity_poly.entity_id
_entity_poly.type
_entity_poly.pdbx_seq_one_letter_code
_entity_poly.pdbx_strand_id
1 'polypeptide(L)'
;MEVSAGDGHLPPVTPDDAPLSTREQVTFTKNGTPSAVLIGMDEWEPLQETLFWLSQPRIRESIGEATADVAGGRVLTEEQIRAEFDVPTRDR
;
A
#
# COMPACT_ATOMS: atom_id res chain seq x y z
N MET A 1 -14.15 -9.97 28.29
CA MET A 1 -14.18 -8.51 28.17
C MET A 1 -15.33 -8.18 27.24
N GLU A 2 -16.50 -7.89 27.80
CA GLU A 2 -17.72 -7.62 27.03
C GLU A 2 -17.63 -6.24 26.37
N VAL A 3 -17.93 -6.20 25.07
CA VAL A 3 -18.14 -4.99 24.29
C VAL A 3 -19.64 -4.74 24.21
N SER A 4 -20.10 -3.63 24.80
CA SER A 4 -21.50 -3.23 24.73
C SER A 4 -21.68 -2.35 23.49
N ALA A 5 -22.25 -2.93 22.44
CA ALA A 5 -22.76 -2.20 21.29
C ALA A 5 -24.20 -1.78 21.60
N GLY A 6 -24.58 -0.57 21.18
CA GLY A 6 -25.98 -0.13 21.22
C GLY A 6 -26.87 -1.19 20.59
N ASP A 7 -27.95 -1.51 21.30
CA ASP A 7 -28.85 -2.64 21.12
C ASP A 7 -29.10 -2.97 19.63
N GLY A 8 -28.44 -4.04 19.19
CA GLY A 8 -28.31 -4.45 17.81
C GLY A 8 -27.29 -5.56 17.75
N HIS A 9 -27.76 -6.79 17.94
CA HIS A 9 -26.96 -8.02 17.85
C HIS A 9 -26.11 -8.01 16.58
N LEU A 10 -24.82 -7.68 16.72
CA LEU A 10 -23.85 -7.79 15.65
C LEU A 10 -23.41 -9.26 15.58
N PRO A 11 -23.61 -9.95 14.45
CA PRO A 11 -23.08 -11.29 14.28
C PRO A 11 -21.54 -11.24 14.33
N PRO A 12 -20.87 -12.33 14.74
CA PRO A 12 -19.43 -12.43 14.63
C PRO A 12 -19.05 -12.31 13.15
N VAL A 13 -18.40 -11.20 12.78
CA VAL A 13 -17.76 -11.08 11.47
C VAL A 13 -16.63 -12.09 11.43
N THR A 14 -16.83 -13.20 10.72
CA THR A 14 -15.74 -14.12 10.42
C THR A 14 -14.87 -13.50 9.33
N PRO A 15 -13.55 -13.80 9.28
CA PRO A 15 -12.63 -13.22 8.30
C PRO A 15 -13.05 -13.41 6.84
N ASP A 16 -13.98 -14.34 6.58
CA ASP A 16 -14.45 -14.72 5.25
C ASP A 16 -15.72 -13.97 4.78
N ASP A 17 -16.40 -13.21 5.65
CA ASP A 17 -17.76 -12.68 5.38
C ASP A 17 -17.82 -11.28 4.75
N ALA A 18 -16.69 -10.59 4.59
CA ALA A 18 -16.66 -9.29 3.91
C ALA A 18 -15.57 -9.28 2.84
N PRO A 19 -15.89 -9.06 1.55
CA PRO A 19 -14.88 -8.69 0.58
C PRO A 19 -14.36 -7.29 0.97
N LEU A 20 -13.30 -7.22 1.77
CA LEU A 20 -12.61 -5.97 2.15
C LEU A 20 -11.91 -5.28 0.95
N SER A 21 -12.24 -5.65 -0.28
CA SER A 21 -11.75 -5.06 -1.53
C SER A 21 -12.19 -3.60 -1.75
N THR A 22 -12.78 -2.96 -0.75
CA THR A 22 -13.24 -1.57 -0.82
C THR A 22 -12.46 -0.77 0.21
N ARG A 23 -11.99 0.42 -0.20
CA ARG A 23 -11.27 1.45 0.58
C ARG A 23 -12.02 1.99 1.81
N GLU A 24 -12.77 1.14 2.49
CA GLU A 24 -13.64 1.47 3.59
C GLU A 24 -12.89 1.24 4.91
N GLN A 25 -12.75 2.31 5.68
CA GLN A 25 -12.08 2.29 6.97
C GLN A 25 -13.14 2.31 8.08
N VAL A 26 -13.03 1.39 9.03
CA VAL A 26 -13.96 1.31 10.17
C VAL A 26 -13.25 1.79 11.43
N THR A 27 -13.79 2.82 12.09
CA THR A 27 -13.25 3.33 13.36
C THR A 27 -14.03 2.77 14.54
N PHE A 28 -13.32 2.14 15.48
CA PHE A 28 -13.87 1.64 16.73
C PHE A 28 -13.67 2.66 17.86
N THR A 29 -14.76 3.00 18.54
CA THR A 29 -14.79 3.98 19.65
C THR A 29 -15.09 3.26 20.96
N LYS A 30 -14.34 3.60 22.02
CA LYS A 30 -14.56 3.13 23.39
C LYS A 30 -14.76 4.33 24.31
N ASN A 31 -15.87 4.37 25.06
CA ASN A 31 -16.23 5.47 25.96
C ASN A 31 -16.22 6.86 25.29
N GLY A 32 -16.65 6.94 24.04
CA GLY A 32 -16.64 8.19 23.26
C GLY A 32 -15.28 8.54 22.63
N THR A 33 -14.23 7.75 22.85
CA THR A 33 -12.89 7.98 22.30
C THR A 33 -12.51 6.95 21.23
N PRO A 34 -12.12 7.36 20.01
CA PRO A 34 -11.56 6.46 19.00
C PRO A 34 -10.35 5.70 19.54
N SER A 35 -10.35 4.38 19.41
CA SER A 35 -9.31 3.51 20.01
C SER A 35 -8.65 2.57 19.01
N ALA A 36 -9.29 2.31 17.86
CA ALA A 36 -8.70 1.53 16.78
C ALA A 36 -9.35 1.89 15.43
N VAL A 37 -8.61 1.67 14.35
CA VAL A 37 -9.12 1.72 12.98
C VAL A 37 -8.81 0.37 12.33
N LEU A 38 -9.82 -0.25 11.73
CA LEU A 38 -9.66 -1.44 10.89
C LEU A 38 -9.66 -0.99 9.42
N ILE A 39 -8.69 -1.52 8.69
CA ILE A 39 -8.52 -1.33 7.25
C ILE A 39 -8.38 -2.69 6.58
N GLY A 40 -8.63 -2.76 5.27
CA GLY A 40 -8.37 -3.96 4.48
C GLY A 40 -6.89 -4.35 4.54
N MET A 41 -6.60 -5.65 4.59
CA MET A 41 -5.22 -6.15 4.62
C MET A 41 -4.48 -5.82 3.32
N ASP A 42 -5.20 -5.81 2.20
CA ASP A 42 -4.74 -5.37 0.89
C ASP A 42 -4.45 -3.86 0.82
N GLU A 43 -4.95 -3.07 1.78
CA GLU A 43 -4.68 -1.62 1.85
C GLU A 43 -3.47 -1.28 2.71
N TRP A 44 -3.14 -2.14 3.67
CA TRP A 44 -2.10 -1.86 4.65
C TRP A 44 -0.73 -1.69 3.99
N GLU A 45 -0.32 -2.64 3.14
CA GLU A 45 0.98 -2.61 2.47
C GLU A 45 1.11 -1.40 1.51
N PRO A 46 0.15 -1.11 0.62
CA PRO A 46 0.18 0.09 -0.22
C PRO A 46 0.25 1.40 0.56
N LEU A 47 -0.42 1.49 1.72
CA LEU A 47 -0.31 2.67 2.60
C LEU A 47 1.09 2.81 3.17
N GLN A 48 1.70 1.72 3.64
CA GLN A 48 3.08 1.74 4.14
C GLN A 48 4.06 2.13 3.04
N GLU A 49 3.92 1.58 1.83
CA GLU A 49 4.76 1.93 0.69
C GLU A 49 4.62 3.40 0.29
N THR A 50 3.38 3.91 0.26
CA THR A 50 3.11 5.33 -0.05
C THR A 50 3.78 6.24 0.99
N LEU A 51 3.64 5.95 2.27
CA LEU A 51 4.28 6.73 3.34
C LEU A 51 5.81 6.66 3.26
N PHE A 52 6.35 5.48 2.95
CA PHE A 52 7.79 5.30 2.74
C PHE A 52 8.30 6.20 1.61
N TRP A 53 7.67 6.16 0.43
CA TRP A 53 8.10 6.97 -0.71
C TRP A 53 7.94 8.47 -0.45
N LEU A 54 6.84 8.88 0.18
CA LEU A 54 6.62 10.30 0.54
C LEU A 54 7.63 10.82 1.56
N SER A 55 8.22 9.94 2.37
CA SER A 55 9.30 10.31 3.30
C SER A 55 10.66 10.47 2.63
N GLN A 56 10.84 10.02 1.38
CA GLN A 56 12.12 10.12 0.70
C GLN A 56 12.41 11.58 0.27
N PRO A 57 13.62 12.09 0.50
CA PRO A 57 14.01 13.40 0.01
C PRO A 57 13.87 13.48 -1.51
N ARG A 58 13.29 14.59 -2.00
CA ARG A 58 13.15 14.90 -3.42
C ARG A 58 12.36 13.90 -4.27
N ILE A 59 11.49 13.09 -3.65
CA ILE A 59 10.74 12.05 -4.37
C ILE A 59 9.92 12.62 -5.55
N ARG A 60 9.36 13.82 -5.41
CA ARG A 60 8.56 14.44 -6.47
C ARG A 60 9.41 14.84 -7.67
N GLU A 61 10.58 15.42 -7.42
CA GLU A 61 11.55 15.79 -8.44
C GLU A 61 12.06 14.54 -9.16
N SER A 62 12.44 13.49 -8.42
CA SER A 62 12.90 12.22 -9.00
C SER A 62 11.84 11.56 -9.88
N ILE A 63 10.57 11.55 -9.47
CA ILE A 63 9.47 11.05 -10.31
C ILE A 63 9.28 11.93 -11.56
N GLY A 64 9.40 13.24 -11.43
CA GLY A 64 9.31 14.18 -12.55
C GLY A 64 10.41 13.96 -13.59
N GLU A 65 11.66 13.82 -13.14
CA GLU A 65 12.82 13.49 -13.97
C GLU A 65 12.63 12.15 -14.68
N ALA A 66 12.28 11.10 -13.94
CA ALA A 66 12.04 9.77 -14.51
C ALA A 66 10.88 9.77 -15.54
N THR A 67 9.81 10.52 -15.29
CA THR A 67 8.69 10.66 -16.23
C THR A 67 9.14 11.35 -17.52
N ALA A 68 9.96 12.40 -17.41
CA ALA A 68 10.53 13.09 -18.56
C ALA A 68 11.53 12.21 -19.33
N ASP A 69 12.26 11.33 -18.64
CA ASP A 69 13.16 10.35 -19.26
C ASP A 69 12.40 9.32 -20.06
N VAL A 70 11.32 8.74 -19.50
CA VAL A 70 10.44 7.82 -20.20
C VAL A 70 9.82 8.48 -21.44
N ALA A 71 9.27 9.69 -21.30
CA ALA A 71 8.68 10.42 -22.41
C ALA A 71 9.71 10.79 -23.49
N GLY A 72 10.95 11.05 -23.10
CA GLY A 72 12.07 11.35 -23.98
C GLY A 72 12.79 10.13 -24.56
N GLY A 73 12.35 8.91 -24.23
CA GLY A 73 13.02 7.67 -24.64
C GLY A 73 14.41 7.47 -24.02
N ARG A 74 14.74 8.20 -22.94
CA ARG A 74 15.99 8.06 -22.18
C ARG A 74 15.87 6.90 -21.17
N VAL A 75 15.58 5.72 -21.69
CA VAL A 75 15.41 4.49 -20.91
C VAL A 75 16.44 3.45 -21.37
N LEU A 76 16.84 2.59 -20.45
CA LEU A 76 17.74 1.46 -20.74
C LEU A 76 16.94 0.17 -20.75
N THR A 77 17.25 -0.72 -21.69
CA THR A 77 16.68 -2.07 -21.73
C THR A 77 17.35 -2.97 -20.70
N GLU A 78 16.74 -4.13 -20.45
CA GLU A 78 17.32 -5.14 -19.57
C GLU A 78 18.71 -5.58 -20.05
N GLU A 79 18.89 -5.82 -21.36
CA GLU A 79 20.16 -6.25 -21.93
C GLU A 79 21.25 -5.19 -21.76
N GLN A 80 20.90 -3.91 -21.93
CA GLN A 80 21.83 -2.79 -21.75
C GLN A 80 22.32 -2.69 -20.30
N ILE A 81 21.40 -2.75 -19.32
CA ILE A 81 21.73 -2.72 -17.90
C ILE A 81 22.59 -3.94 -17.51
N ARG A 82 22.23 -5.14 -17.98
CA ARG A 82 23.01 -6.35 -17.68
C ARG A 82 24.43 -6.28 -18.20
N ALA A 83 24.61 -5.76 -19.42
CA ALA A 83 25.93 -5.57 -20.01
C ALA A 83 26.74 -4.49 -19.26
N GLU A 84 26.10 -3.40 -18.84
CA GLU A 84 26.76 -2.31 -18.11
C GLU A 84 27.24 -2.75 -16.71
N PHE A 85 26.45 -3.56 -16.01
CA PHE A 85 26.73 -3.98 -14.64
C PHE A 85 27.27 -5.42 -14.50
N ASP A 86 27.63 -6.07 -15.61
CA ASP A 86 28.14 -7.46 -15.67
C ASP A 86 27.24 -8.49 -14.96
N VAL A 87 25.92 -8.38 -15.17
CA VAL A 87 24.91 -9.26 -14.56
C VAL A 87 24.39 -10.28 -15.58
N PRO A 88 24.84 -11.54 -15.55
CA PRO A 88 24.44 -12.54 -16.55
C PRO A 88 22.94 -12.88 -16.48
N THR A 89 22.35 -13.22 -17.62
CA THR A 89 21.01 -13.82 -17.68
C THR A 89 21.07 -15.23 -17.12
N ARG A 90 20.10 -15.59 -16.27
CA ARG A 90 19.90 -16.99 -15.89
C ARG A 90 19.18 -17.69 -17.04
N ASP A 91 19.80 -18.72 -17.61
CA ASP A 91 19.09 -19.63 -18.52
C ASP A 91 17.92 -20.27 -17.75
N ARG A 92 16.72 -20.19 -18.34
CA ARG A 92 15.47 -20.69 -17.78
C ARG A 92 15.27 -22.18 -18.07
#